data_AF-A0A2E2D9Z3-F1
#
_entry.id   AF-A0A2E2D9Z3-F1
#
_cell.length_a   1.000
_cell.length_b   1.000
_cell.length_c   1.000
_cell.angle_alpha   90.00
_cell.angle_beta   90.00
_cell.angle_gamma   90.00
#
_symmetry.space_group_name_H-M   'P 1'
#
loop_
_entity.id
_entity.type
_entity.pdbx_description
1 polymer ?
#
loop_
_entity_poly.entity_id
_entity_poly.type
_entity_poly.pdbx_seq_one_letter_code
_entity_poly.pdbx_strand_id
1 'polypeptide(L)'
;MPMFNIARNELHRLFLSPLAWVILALSQLLLAYLFLTHMDYFNSIQSRISAIPGAPGVTELVAMPLLSNAAIIALLISPLLTMRSFAEERRNETLPLLSSAPLSMFDIVIGKFLGTLTFFLIMASLTVLMICSLAVGTTLDFYQLSAGVIGLILLVASFSAVGIYMSSLTRQPTIAAISTFAILFLFWIIDWASHSTTEFSLLSWLSLLKHFEPMMQGQINTQDISYFALIIFAFLLLTVRRLDRERLDQ
;
A
#
# COMPACT_ATOMS: atom_id res chain seq x y z
N MET A 1 15.03 3.13 20.64
CA MET A 1 14.29 1.84 20.64
C MET A 1 14.80 1.00 19.48
N PRO A 2 15.05 -0.30 19.68
CA PRO A 2 15.66 -1.18 18.65
C PRO A 2 14.86 -1.21 17.35
N MET A 3 13.52 -1.19 17.41
CA MET A 3 12.62 -1.18 16.24
C MET A 3 12.92 -0.05 15.24
N PHE A 4 13.16 1.18 15.73
CA PHE A 4 13.38 2.33 14.84
C PHE A 4 14.72 2.24 14.11
N ASN A 5 15.74 1.67 14.77
CA ASN A 5 17.03 1.43 14.13
C ASN A 5 16.90 0.36 13.03
N ILE A 6 16.11 -0.69 13.26
CA ILE A 6 15.81 -1.71 12.24
C ILE A 6 15.06 -1.09 11.07
N ALA A 7 14.02 -0.29 11.34
CA ALA A 7 13.26 0.40 10.30
C ALA A 7 14.13 1.32 9.45
N ARG A 8 15.01 2.11 10.10
CA ARG A 8 15.98 2.97 9.42
C ARG A 8 16.95 2.16 8.55
N ASN A 9 17.48 1.05 9.07
CA ASN A 9 18.39 0.19 8.32
C ASN A 9 17.71 -0.45 7.11
N GLU A 10 16.46 -0.92 7.27
CA GLU A 10 15.69 -1.49 6.15
C GLU A 10 15.38 -0.43 5.09
N LEU A 11 15.01 0.78 5.50
CA LEU A 11 14.82 1.92 4.60
C LEU A 11 16.11 2.24 3.83
N HIS A 12 17.25 2.34 4.53
CA HIS A 12 18.54 2.55 3.88
C HIS A 12 18.88 1.43 2.89
N ARG A 13 18.64 0.16 3.25
CA ARG A 13 18.84 -0.98 2.36
C ARG A 13 17.99 -0.86 1.08
N LEU A 14 16.74 -0.41 1.19
CA LEU A 14 15.88 -0.16 0.04
C LEU A 14 16.45 0.95 -0.85
N PHE A 15 16.77 2.13 -0.29
CA PHE A 15 17.31 3.25 -1.08
C PHE A 15 18.74 3.05 -1.59
N LEU A 16 19.52 2.14 -1.00
CA LEU A 16 20.82 1.75 -1.56
C LEU A 16 20.67 0.78 -2.75
N SER A 17 19.49 0.17 -2.94
CA SER A 17 19.22 -0.68 -4.08
C SER A 17 18.85 0.16 -5.31
N PRO A 18 19.52 -0.01 -6.47
CA PRO A 18 19.16 0.67 -7.71
C PRO A 18 17.71 0.42 -8.13
N LEU A 19 17.18 -0.77 -7.80
CA LEU A 19 15.82 -1.19 -8.13
C LEU A 19 14.77 -0.30 -7.46
N ALA A 20 14.99 0.14 -6.22
CA ALA A 20 14.03 0.98 -5.50
C ALA A 20 13.89 2.37 -6.13
N TRP A 21 15.00 2.94 -6.61
CA TRP A 21 15.01 4.20 -7.37
C TRP A 21 14.31 4.06 -8.71
N VAL A 22 14.54 2.96 -9.43
CA VAL A 22 13.86 2.68 -10.70
C VAL A 22 12.35 2.56 -10.48
N ILE A 23 11.91 1.84 -9.45
CA ILE A 23 10.50 1.72 -9.09
C ILE A 23 9.89 3.08 -8.76
N LEU A 24 10.55 3.89 -7.92
CA LEU A 24 10.07 5.24 -7.59
C LEU A 24 9.97 6.12 -8.84
N ALA A 25 11.01 6.15 -9.67
CA ALA A 25 11.01 6.96 -10.89
C ALA A 25 9.91 6.53 -11.87
N LEU A 26 9.78 5.23 -12.13
CA LEU A 26 8.77 4.70 -13.06
C LEU A 26 7.35 4.90 -12.53
N SER A 27 7.11 4.66 -11.24
CA SER A 27 5.80 4.88 -10.63
C SER A 27 5.40 6.36 -10.67
N GLN A 28 6.31 7.28 -10.35
CA GLN A 28 6.03 8.71 -10.42
C GLN A 28 5.86 9.21 -11.86
N LEU A 29 6.63 8.70 -12.83
CA LEU A 29 6.45 9.02 -14.24
C LEU A 29 5.07 8.57 -14.74
N LEU A 30 4.67 7.34 -14.42
CA LEU A 30 3.37 6.81 -14.79
C LEU A 30 2.24 7.62 -14.15
N LEU A 31 2.36 7.95 -12.86
CA LEU A 31 1.38 8.79 -12.16
C LEU A 31 1.33 10.20 -12.73
N ALA A 32 2.47 10.79 -13.11
CA ALA A 32 2.49 12.10 -13.75
C ALA A 32 1.79 12.10 -15.11
N TYR A 33 2.02 11.06 -15.92
CA TYR A 33 1.30 10.88 -17.19
C TYR A 33 -0.22 10.75 -16.97
N LEU A 34 -0.64 9.93 -16.01
CA LEU A 34 -2.05 9.77 -15.65
C LEU A 34 -2.65 11.07 -15.11
N PHE A 35 -1.91 11.80 -14.28
CA PHE A 35 -2.33 13.11 -13.76
C PHE A 35 -2.61 14.11 -14.88
N LEU A 36 -1.69 14.24 -15.86
CA LEU A 36 -1.88 15.08 -17.03
C LEU A 36 -3.10 14.64 -17.85
N THR A 37 -3.28 13.32 -18.02
CA THR A 37 -4.45 12.76 -18.72
C THR A 37 -5.77 13.14 -18.03
N HIS A 38 -5.83 13.03 -16.69
CA HIS A 38 -7.01 13.44 -15.91
C HIS A 38 -7.24 14.95 -15.96
N MET A 39 -6.17 15.75 -15.97
CA MET A 39 -6.24 17.20 -16.14
C MET A 39 -6.79 17.59 -17.52
N ASP A 40 -6.29 16.98 -18.60
CA ASP A 40 -6.78 17.24 -19.96
C ASP A 40 -8.25 16.85 -20.09
N TYR A 41 -8.65 15.72 -19.50
CA TYR A 41 -10.04 15.31 -19.42
C TYR A 41 -10.88 16.35 -18.69
N PHE A 42 -10.48 16.79 -17.49
CA PHE A 42 -11.17 17.82 -16.73
C PHE A 42 -11.34 19.12 -17.53
N ASN A 43 -10.27 19.62 -18.15
CA ASN A 43 -10.30 20.85 -18.95
C ASN A 43 -11.25 20.76 -20.15
N SER A 44 -11.35 19.57 -20.78
CA SER A 44 -12.24 19.35 -21.93
C SER A 44 -13.73 19.42 -21.57
N ILE A 45 -14.08 19.06 -20.33
CA ILE A 45 -15.46 19.04 -19.84
C ILE A 45 -15.81 20.24 -18.97
N GLN A 46 -14.82 20.98 -18.46
CA GLN A 46 -15.00 22.09 -17.51
C GLN A 46 -16.02 23.13 -17.99
N SER A 47 -15.98 23.50 -19.27
CA SER A 47 -16.90 24.46 -19.88
C SER A 47 -18.36 23.96 -19.94
N ARG A 48 -18.56 22.64 -19.93
CA ARG A 48 -19.88 22.00 -19.95
C ARG A 48 -20.44 21.82 -18.54
N ILE A 49 -19.58 21.47 -17.59
CA ILE A 49 -19.99 21.14 -16.21
C ILE A 49 -20.13 22.37 -15.31
N SER A 50 -19.48 23.50 -15.64
CA SER A 50 -19.60 24.75 -14.87
C SER A 50 -21.02 25.33 -14.85
N ALA A 51 -21.87 24.94 -15.81
CA ALA A 51 -23.28 25.34 -15.88
C ALA A 51 -24.20 24.47 -15.01
N ILE A 52 -23.70 23.37 -14.44
CA ILE A 52 -24.49 22.41 -13.66
C ILE A 52 -24.21 22.64 -12.17
N PRO A 53 -25.22 23.02 -11.36
CA PRO A 53 -25.07 23.12 -9.92
C PRO A 53 -24.69 21.77 -9.31
N GLY A 54 -23.63 21.72 -8.49
CA GLY A 54 -23.16 20.49 -7.84
C GLY A 54 -22.34 19.57 -8.75
N ALA A 55 -21.83 20.05 -9.87
CA ALA A 55 -20.92 19.28 -10.71
C ALA A 55 -19.64 18.85 -9.95
N PRO A 56 -19.10 17.65 -10.26
CA PRO A 56 -17.85 17.16 -9.67
C PRO A 56 -16.69 18.16 -9.83
N GLY A 57 -15.99 18.41 -8.73
CA GLY A 57 -14.82 19.29 -8.72
C GLY A 57 -13.55 18.62 -9.25
N VAL A 58 -12.47 19.40 -9.31
CA VAL A 58 -11.12 18.91 -9.67
C VAL A 58 -10.66 17.80 -8.72
N THR A 59 -11.03 17.87 -7.45
CA THR A 59 -10.72 16.83 -6.45
C THR A 59 -11.27 15.48 -6.87
N GLU A 60 -12.55 15.43 -7.25
CA GLU A 60 -13.25 14.19 -7.62
C GLU A 60 -12.81 13.66 -8.98
N LEU A 61 -12.53 14.54 -9.93
CA LEU A 61 -12.23 14.15 -11.31
C LEU A 61 -10.75 13.94 -11.60
N VAL A 62 -9.86 14.43 -10.74
CA VAL A 62 -8.41 14.38 -10.97
C VAL A 62 -7.68 13.78 -9.77
N ALA A 63 -7.88 14.33 -8.58
CA ALA A 63 -7.14 13.90 -7.39
C ALA A 63 -7.52 12.48 -6.94
N MET A 64 -8.82 12.16 -6.84
CA MET A 64 -9.28 10.85 -6.38
C MET A 64 -8.92 9.73 -7.37
N PRO A 65 -9.13 9.87 -8.70
CA PRO A 65 -8.69 8.87 -9.66
C PRO A 65 -7.17 8.67 -9.64
N LEU A 66 -6.40 9.74 -9.42
CA LEU A 66 -4.95 9.63 -9.30
C LEU A 66 -4.54 8.81 -8.06
N LEU A 67 -5.17 9.01 -6.91
CA LEU A 67 -4.93 8.20 -5.71
C LEU A 67 -5.32 6.73 -5.93
N SER A 68 -6.44 6.47 -6.62
CA SER A 68 -6.84 5.10 -7.01
C SER A 68 -5.82 4.46 -7.94
N ASN A 69 -5.28 5.20 -8.90
CA ASN A 69 -4.20 4.72 -9.76
C ASN A 69 -2.92 4.43 -8.96
N ALA A 70 -2.60 5.27 -7.97
CA ALA A 70 -1.48 5.03 -7.06
C ALA A 70 -1.68 3.76 -6.22
N ALA A 71 -2.91 3.45 -5.80
CA ALA A 71 -3.23 2.20 -5.12
C ALA A 71 -2.98 0.96 -6.00
N ILE A 72 -3.38 1.00 -7.27
CA ILE A 72 -3.15 -0.10 -8.23
C ILE A 72 -1.63 -0.27 -8.47
N ILE A 73 -0.90 0.83 -8.65
CA ILE A 73 0.56 0.80 -8.82
C ILE A 73 1.24 0.25 -7.56
N ALA A 74 0.79 0.64 -6.37
CA ALA A 74 1.30 0.13 -5.10
C ALA A 74 1.04 -1.38 -4.92
N LEU A 75 -0.11 -1.87 -5.38
CA LEU A 75 -0.44 -3.31 -5.39
C LEU A 75 0.58 -4.09 -6.23
N LEU A 76 0.94 -3.58 -7.41
CA LEU A 76 1.93 -4.22 -8.31
C LEU A 76 3.35 -4.18 -7.73
N ILE A 77 3.70 -3.08 -7.05
CA ILE A 77 5.04 -2.86 -6.50
C ILE A 77 5.25 -3.59 -5.17
N SER A 78 4.22 -3.74 -4.35
CA SER A 78 4.30 -4.34 -3.01
C SER A 78 5.02 -5.69 -2.98
N PRO A 79 4.65 -6.68 -3.81
CA PRO A 79 5.35 -7.96 -3.88
C PRO A 79 6.85 -7.82 -4.13
N LEU A 80 7.25 -6.87 -4.96
CA LEU A 80 8.64 -6.67 -5.36
C LEU A 80 9.48 -6.01 -4.25
N LEU A 81 8.87 -5.16 -3.43
CA LEU A 81 9.53 -4.53 -2.28
C LEU A 81 9.59 -5.45 -1.06
N THR A 82 8.53 -6.22 -0.79
CA THR A 82 8.46 -7.05 0.41
C THR A 82 9.13 -8.41 0.24
N MET A 83 9.30 -8.90 -1.00
CA MET A 83 9.80 -10.26 -1.25
C MET A 83 11.17 -10.55 -0.61
N ARG A 84 12.05 -9.55 -0.48
CA ARG A 84 13.41 -9.69 0.07
C ARG A 84 13.49 -9.43 1.58
N SER A 85 12.38 -9.09 2.23
CA SER A 85 12.37 -8.72 3.65
C SER A 85 12.93 -9.84 4.54
N PHE A 86 12.39 -11.07 4.39
CA PHE A 86 12.82 -12.25 5.13
C PHE A 86 13.36 -13.37 4.23
N ALA A 87 12.85 -13.51 3.01
CA ALA A 87 13.26 -14.61 2.12
C ALA A 87 14.76 -14.54 1.75
N GLU A 88 15.30 -13.33 1.59
CA GLU A 88 16.73 -13.16 1.27
C GLU A 88 17.63 -13.44 2.47
N GLU A 89 17.23 -13.04 3.67
CA GLU A 89 17.96 -13.37 4.90
C GLU A 89 17.92 -14.88 5.18
N ARG A 90 16.80 -15.53 4.88
CA ARG A 90 16.67 -16.99 5.01
C ARG A 90 17.54 -17.72 3.99
N ARG A 91 17.62 -17.19 2.76
CA ARG A 91 18.46 -17.75 1.70
C ARG A 91 19.95 -17.63 2.00
N ASN A 92 20.36 -16.51 2.60
CA ASN A 92 21.75 -16.21 2.91
C ASN A 92 22.19 -16.74 4.29
N GLU A 93 21.32 -17.50 4.98
CA GLU A 93 21.59 -18.07 6.31
C GLU A 93 21.94 -17.01 7.38
N THR A 94 21.51 -15.76 7.18
CA THR A 94 21.73 -14.67 8.14
C THR A 94 20.59 -14.52 9.14
N LEU A 95 19.44 -15.19 8.90
CA LEU A 95 18.31 -15.19 9.85
C LEU A 95 18.68 -15.71 11.25
N PRO A 96 19.42 -16.83 11.41
CA PRO A 96 19.85 -17.29 12.73
C PRO A 96 20.74 -16.28 13.46
N LEU A 97 21.58 -15.52 12.75
CA LEU A 97 22.40 -14.46 13.35
C LEU A 97 21.53 -13.31 13.88
N LEU A 98 20.47 -12.96 13.14
CA LEU A 98 19.52 -11.92 13.54
C LEU A 98 18.65 -12.37 14.73
N SER A 99 18.24 -13.65 14.77
CA SER A 99 17.44 -14.23 15.86
C SER A 99 18.25 -14.50 17.13
N SER A 100 19.57 -14.67 17.00
CA SER A 100 20.51 -14.83 18.12
C SER A 100 20.81 -13.50 18.83
N ALA A 101 20.55 -12.37 18.18
CA ALA A 101 20.63 -11.07 18.83
C ALA A 101 19.60 -10.98 19.98
N PRO A 102 19.86 -10.17 21.03
CA PRO A 102 18.92 -9.95 22.13
C PRO A 102 17.77 -9.03 21.71
N LEU A 103 17.14 -9.34 20.57
CA LEU A 103 16.02 -8.61 19.98
C LEU A 103 14.79 -9.53 19.98
N SER A 104 13.64 -8.95 20.28
CA SER A 104 12.37 -9.65 20.13
C SER A 104 12.05 -9.84 18.64
N MET A 105 11.47 -10.99 18.27
CA MET A 105 10.98 -11.20 16.90
C MET A 105 9.92 -10.17 16.52
N PHE A 106 9.13 -9.73 17.50
CA PHE A 106 8.18 -8.62 17.32
C PHE A 106 8.88 -7.35 16.85
N ASP A 107 10.01 -6.99 17.45
CA ASP A 107 10.75 -5.76 17.11
C ASP A 107 11.32 -5.82 15.69
N ILE A 108 11.77 -7.00 15.27
CA ILE A 108 12.30 -7.24 13.92
C ILE A 108 11.19 -7.10 12.88
N VAL A 109 10.04 -7.74 13.10
CA VAL A 109 8.91 -7.70 12.18
C VAL A 109 8.35 -6.28 12.05
N ILE A 110 8.13 -5.59 13.16
CA ILE A 110 7.64 -4.21 13.16
C ILE A 110 8.67 -3.26 12.53
N GLY A 111 9.96 -3.45 12.82
CA GLY A 111 11.02 -2.65 12.19
C GLY A 111 11.02 -2.78 10.67
N LYS A 112 10.98 -4.01 10.14
CA LYS A 112 10.91 -4.26 8.70
C LYS A 112 9.64 -3.71 8.06
N PHE A 113 8.50 -3.87 8.74
CA PHE A 113 7.23 -3.30 8.31
C PHE A 113 7.26 -1.78 8.21
N LEU A 114 7.78 -1.09 9.23
CA LEU A 114 7.89 0.37 9.22
C LEU A 114 8.87 0.85 8.15
N GLY A 115 9.97 0.12 7.91
CA GLY A 115 10.92 0.43 6.84
C GLY A 115 10.30 0.36 5.44
N THR A 116 9.57 -0.71 5.14
CA THR A 116 8.86 -0.85 3.86
C THR A 116 7.69 0.11 3.73
N LEU A 117 6.91 0.32 4.80
CA LEU A 117 5.81 1.28 4.82
C LEU A 117 6.32 2.71 4.55
N THR A 118 7.46 3.10 5.12
CA THR A 118 8.01 4.44 4.91
C THR A 118 8.39 4.69 3.45
N PHE A 119 8.89 3.68 2.72
CA PHE A 119 9.11 3.80 1.27
C PHE A 119 7.82 4.13 0.53
N PHE A 120 6.73 3.44 0.87
CA PHE A 120 5.42 3.71 0.30
C PHE A 120 4.85 5.06 0.71
N LEU A 121 5.08 5.51 1.94
CA LEU A 121 4.72 6.86 2.40
C LEU A 121 5.46 7.93 1.60
N ILE A 122 6.74 7.72 1.26
CA ILE A 122 7.49 8.62 0.39
C ILE A 122 6.83 8.66 -1.00
N MET A 123 6.54 7.50 -1.59
CA MET A 123 5.85 7.42 -2.88
C MET A 123 4.50 8.14 -2.87
N ALA A 124 3.68 7.90 -1.85
CA ALA A 124 2.37 8.54 -1.67
C ALA A 124 2.51 10.05 -1.45
N SER A 125 3.51 10.50 -0.68
CA SER A 125 3.76 11.92 -0.44
C SER A 125 4.11 12.67 -1.72
N LEU A 126 4.89 12.07 -2.63
CA LEU A 126 5.19 12.65 -3.94
C LEU A 126 3.93 12.78 -4.80
N THR A 127 3.05 11.78 -4.76
CA THR A 127 1.75 11.82 -5.44
C THR A 127 0.85 12.92 -4.86
N VAL A 128 0.81 13.07 -3.53
CA VAL A 128 0.04 14.15 -2.87
C VAL A 128 0.62 15.51 -3.21
N LEU A 129 1.95 15.67 -3.24
CA LEU A 129 2.59 16.92 -3.67
C LEU A 129 2.21 17.30 -5.10
N MET A 130 2.14 16.32 -6.00
CA MET A 130 1.64 16.52 -7.36
C MET A 130 0.17 16.99 -7.36
N ILE A 131 -0.70 16.40 -6.55
CA ILE A 131 -2.09 16.85 -6.40
C ILE A 131 -2.16 18.28 -5.83
N CYS A 132 -1.36 18.60 -4.81
CA CYS A 132 -1.32 19.92 -4.20
C CYS A 132 -0.93 21.03 -5.17
N SER A 133 -0.24 20.72 -6.28
CA SER A 133 0.04 21.70 -7.34
C SER A 133 -1.24 22.30 -7.95
N LEU A 134 -2.36 21.56 -7.92
CA LEU A 134 -3.67 22.02 -8.38
C LEU A 134 -4.25 23.15 -7.53
N ALA A 135 -3.85 23.25 -6.26
CA ALA A 135 -4.35 24.28 -5.33
C ALA A 135 -3.97 25.70 -5.77
N VAL A 136 -2.99 25.85 -6.66
CA VAL A 136 -2.58 27.16 -7.21
C VAL A 136 -3.64 27.71 -8.17
N GLY A 137 -4.31 26.85 -8.94
CA GLY A 137 -5.27 27.25 -9.97
C GLY A 137 -6.73 26.91 -9.68
N THR A 138 -6.99 26.09 -8.65
CA THR A 138 -8.31 25.51 -8.39
C THR A 138 -8.56 25.32 -6.89
N THR A 139 -9.83 25.15 -6.51
CA THR A 139 -10.20 24.83 -5.12
C THR A 139 -10.20 23.32 -4.90
N LEU A 140 -9.35 22.83 -4.01
CA LEU A 140 -9.33 21.44 -3.58
C LEU A 140 -10.22 21.24 -2.35
N ASP A 141 -10.93 20.11 -2.35
CA ASP A 141 -11.60 19.62 -1.15
C ASP A 141 -10.57 18.84 -0.32
N PHE A 142 -9.98 19.55 0.66
CA PHE A 142 -8.99 18.97 1.55
C PHE A 142 -9.56 17.88 2.46
N TYR A 143 -10.87 17.89 2.74
CA TYR A 143 -11.50 16.86 3.55
C TYR A 143 -11.53 15.55 2.78
N GLN A 144 -12.06 15.56 1.55
CA GLN A 144 -12.06 14.39 0.68
C GLN A 144 -10.64 13.90 0.36
N LEU A 145 -9.71 14.84 0.09
CA LEU A 145 -8.32 14.50 -0.16
C LEU A 145 -7.66 13.80 1.04
N SER A 146 -7.86 14.32 2.25
CA SER A 146 -7.28 13.73 3.46
C SER A 146 -7.82 12.34 3.75
N ALA A 147 -9.14 12.12 3.56
CA ALA A 147 -9.76 10.81 3.67
C ALA A 147 -9.14 9.82 2.68
N GLY A 148 -8.97 10.24 1.42
CA GLY A 148 -8.38 9.36 0.43
C GLY A 148 -6.90 9.05 0.67
N VAL A 149 -6.13 10.00 1.16
CA VAL A 149 -4.73 9.77 1.55
C VAL A 149 -4.64 8.79 2.73
N ILE A 150 -5.51 8.92 3.74
CA ILE A 150 -5.59 7.97 4.86
C ILE A 150 -5.93 6.57 4.34
N GLY A 151 -6.90 6.45 3.44
CA GLY A 151 -7.25 5.18 2.82
C GLY A 151 -6.09 4.56 2.06
N LEU A 152 -5.34 5.35 1.30
CA LEU A 152 -4.18 4.86 0.55
C LEU A 152 -3.08 4.35 1.51
N ILE A 153 -2.83 5.07 2.60
CA ILE A 153 -1.84 4.67 3.62
C ILE A 153 -2.25 3.34 4.26
N LEU A 154 -3.51 3.18 4.67
CA LEU A 154 -4.03 1.95 5.28
C LEU A 154 -4.00 0.76 4.32
N LEU A 155 -4.35 1.01 3.05
CA LEU A 155 -4.32 0.00 2.01
C LEU A 155 -2.90 -0.52 1.76
N VAL A 156 -1.94 0.40 1.61
CA VAL A 156 -0.55 0.03 1.33
C VAL A 156 0.15 -0.57 2.56
N ALA A 157 -0.24 -0.16 3.76
CA ALA A 157 0.14 -0.84 5.00
C ALA A 157 -0.36 -2.30 5.01
N SER A 158 -1.60 -2.55 4.58
CA SER A 158 -2.14 -3.91 4.47
C SER A 158 -1.37 -4.74 3.45
N PHE A 159 -1.07 -4.17 2.27
CA PHE A 159 -0.23 -4.83 1.26
C PHE A 159 1.16 -5.19 1.79
N SER A 160 1.77 -4.27 2.55
CA SER A 160 3.09 -4.48 3.15
C SER A 160 3.07 -5.60 4.19
N ALA A 161 2.04 -5.64 5.04
CA ALA A 161 1.87 -6.70 6.05
C ALA A 161 1.71 -8.08 5.41
N VAL A 162 0.85 -8.20 4.38
CA VAL A 162 0.67 -9.43 3.59
C VAL A 162 1.99 -9.87 2.96
N GLY A 163 2.69 -8.94 2.29
CA GLY A 163 3.93 -9.25 1.60
C GLY A 163 5.07 -9.68 2.52
N ILE A 164 5.16 -9.11 3.72
CA ILE A 164 6.13 -9.52 4.75
C ILE A 164 5.82 -10.93 5.25
N TYR A 165 4.55 -11.24 5.50
CA TYR A 165 4.14 -12.59 5.88
C TYR A 165 4.52 -13.61 4.80
N MET A 166 4.21 -13.35 3.53
CA MET A 166 4.55 -14.29 2.44
C MET A 166 6.06 -14.44 2.27
N SER A 167 6.85 -13.37 2.45
CA SER A 167 8.31 -13.45 2.45
C SER A 167 8.84 -14.32 3.60
N SER A 168 8.17 -14.32 4.76
CA SER A 168 8.56 -15.17 5.90
C SER A 168 8.35 -16.66 5.65
N LEU A 169 7.51 -17.06 4.69
CA LEU A 169 7.17 -18.46 4.43
C LEU A 169 8.14 -19.18 3.50
N THR A 170 9.01 -18.45 2.78
CA THR A 170 9.84 -19.02 1.71
C THR A 170 11.30 -18.58 1.80
N ARG A 171 12.20 -19.40 1.24
CA ARG A 171 13.62 -19.09 1.02
C ARG A 171 13.87 -18.41 -0.33
N GLN A 172 12.88 -18.37 -1.21
CA GLN A 172 13.04 -17.86 -2.57
C GLN A 172 12.24 -16.57 -2.74
N PRO A 173 12.91 -15.40 -2.91
CA PRO A 173 12.23 -14.11 -3.09
C PRO A 173 11.21 -14.12 -4.23
N THR A 174 11.50 -14.82 -5.33
CA THR A 174 10.56 -14.93 -6.46
C THR A 174 9.24 -15.60 -6.06
N ILE A 175 9.28 -16.68 -5.26
CA ILE A 175 8.07 -17.34 -4.75
C ILE A 175 7.33 -16.42 -3.77
N ALA A 176 8.06 -15.65 -2.94
CA ALA A 176 7.45 -14.66 -2.04
C ALA A 176 6.67 -13.60 -2.84
N ALA A 177 7.26 -13.08 -3.92
CA ALA A 177 6.63 -12.09 -4.77
C ALA A 177 5.37 -12.65 -5.46
N ILE A 178 5.48 -13.79 -6.13
CA ILE A 178 4.35 -14.40 -6.85
C ILE A 178 3.18 -14.69 -5.90
N SER A 179 3.48 -15.23 -4.72
CA SER A 179 2.45 -15.58 -3.74
C SER A 179 1.81 -14.35 -3.08
N THR A 180 2.59 -13.29 -2.80
CA THR A 180 2.06 -12.00 -2.36
C THR A 180 1.13 -11.41 -3.42
N PHE A 181 1.59 -11.37 -4.67
CA PHE A 181 0.81 -10.85 -5.78
C PHE A 181 -0.50 -11.63 -5.95
N ALA A 182 -0.44 -12.97 -5.91
CA ALA A 182 -1.61 -13.82 -6.04
C ALA A 182 -2.65 -13.53 -4.95
N ILE A 183 -2.25 -13.36 -3.68
CA ILE A 183 -3.19 -13.04 -2.59
C ILE A 183 -3.79 -11.64 -2.77
N LEU A 184 -2.97 -10.63 -3.06
CA LEU A 184 -3.46 -9.26 -3.26
C LEU A 184 -4.39 -9.16 -4.47
N PHE A 185 -4.06 -9.87 -5.54
CA PHE A 185 -4.90 -9.95 -6.73
C PHE A 185 -6.21 -10.70 -6.46
N LEU A 186 -6.21 -11.73 -5.60
CA LEU A 186 -7.43 -12.41 -5.17
C LEU A 186 -8.36 -11.46 -4.42
N PHE A 187 -7.84 -10.66 -3.49
CA PHE A 187 -8.63 -9.62 -2.80
C PHE A 187 -9.25 -8.63 -3.79
N TRP A 188 -8.56 -8.33 -4.89
CA TRP A 188 -9.06 -7.44 -5.93
C TRP A 188 -10.14 -8.10 -6.81
N ILE A 189 -9.97 -9.36 -7.21
CA ILE A 189 -10.99 -10.10 -7.99
C ILE A 189 -12.29 -10.27 -7.19
N ILE A 190 -12.18 -10.55 -5.89
CA ILE A 190 -13.34 -10.68 -4.99
C ILE A 190 -14.22 -9.43 -5.04
N ASP A 191 -13.60 -8.25 -5.11
CA ASP A 191 -14.29 -6.98 -5.25
C ASP A 191 -15.14 -6.95 -6.52
N TRP A 192 -14.52 -7.28 -7.66
CA TRP A 192 -15.18 -7.25 -8.96
C TRP A 192 -16.32 -8.27 -9.06
N ALA A 193 -16.14 -9.45 -8.48
CA ALA A 193 -17.18 -10.48 -8.39
C ALA A 193 -18.35 -10.07 -7.47
N SER A 194 -18.09 -9.23 -6.46
CA SER A 194 -19.16 -8.75 -5.58
C SER A 194 -20.08 -7.73 -6.26
N HIS A 195 -19.59 -6.99 -7.25
CA HIS A 195 -20.38 -6.02 -8.01
C HIS A 195 -21.36 -6.69 -9.01
N SER A 196 -21.12 -7.96 -9.37
CA SER A 196 -21.94 -8.69 -10.35
C SER A 196 -23.05 -9.54 -9.73
N THR A 197 -23.07 -9.69 -8.40
CA THR A 197 -24.04 -10.52 -7.68
C THR A 197 -24.80 -9.67 -6.66
N THR A 198 -26.12 -9.80 -6.60
CA THR A 198 -27.00 -8.97 -5.76
C THR A 198 -27.01 -9.41 -4.29
N GLU A 199 -26.36 -10.53 -3.96
CA GLU A 199 -26.29 -11.05 -2.59
C GLU A 199 -25.04 -10.52 -1.87
N PHE A 200 -25.25 -9.99 -0.65
CA PHE A 200 -24.18 -9.64 0.28
C PHE A 200 -23.45 -10.92 0.73
N SER A 201 -22.53 -11.40 -0.11
CA SER A 201 -21.68 -12.51 0.25
C SER A 201 -20.64 -12.05 1.26
N LEU A 202 -20.40 -12.85 2.31
CA LEU A 202 -19.29 -12.69 3.25
C LEU A 202 -17.94 -12.51 2.53
N LEU A 203 -17.81 -13.04 1.31
CA LEU A 203 -16.66 -12.85 0.44
C LEU A 203 -16.43 -11.37 0.11
N SER A 204 -17.48 -10.59 -0.11
CA SER A 204 -17.36 -9.16 -0.44
C SER A 204 -16.72 -8.34 0.69
N TRP A 205 -16.89 -8.75 1.95
CA TRP A 205 -16.29 -8.08 3.10
C TRP A 205 -14.78 -8.35 3.23
N LEU A 206 -14.27 -9.35 2.51
CA LEU A 206 -12.83 -9.65 2.42
C LEU A 206 -12.11 -8.75 1.40
N SER A 207 -12.83 -7.95 0.61
CA SER A 207 -12.23 -7.06 -0.38
C SER A 207 -11.56 -5.86 0.28
N LEU A 208 -10.26 -5.68 0.04
CA LEU A 208 -9.54 -4.47 0.47
C LEU A 208 -10.04 -3.22 -0.28
N LEU A 209 -10.50 -3.37 -1.53
CA LEU A 209 -10.98 -2.24 -2.33
C LEU A 209 -12.34 -1.73 -1.87
N LYS A 210 -13.24 -2.63 -1.43
CA LYS A 210 -14.56 -2.26 -0.90
C LYS A 210 -14.48 -1.31 0.29
N HIS A 211 -13.46 -1.47 1.13
CA HIS A 211 -13.20 -0.60 2.28
C HIS A 211 -12.37 0.66 1.91
N PHE A 212 -11.74 0.66 0.74
CA PHE A 212 -10.97 1.80 0.22
C PHE A 212 -11.86 2.80 -0.54
N GLU A 213 -12.88 2.34 -1.25
CA GLU A 213 -13.75 3.17 -2.09
C GLU A 213 -14.54 4.25 -1.32
N PRO A 214 -15.15 3.99 -0.14
CA PRO A 214 -15.80 5.04 0.65
C PRO A 214 -14.85 6.17 1.05
N MET A 215 -13.57 5.84 1.30
CA MET A 215 -12.55 6.84 1.64
C MET A 215 -12.19 7.73 0.45
N MET A 216 -12.28 7.23 -0.79
CA MET A 216 -12.16 8.06 -2.01
C MET A 216 -13.33 9.04 -2.15
N GLN A 217 -14.47 8.75 -1.53
CA GLN A 217 -15.65 9.62 -1.50
C GLN A 217 -15.66 10.55 -0.28
N GLY A 218 -14.58 10.60 0.51
CA GLY A 218 -14.50 11.45 1.71
C GLY A 218 -15.13 10.84 2.96
N GLN A 219 -15.58 9.58 2.91
CA GLN A 219 -16.20 8.91 4.06
C GLN A 219 -15.15 8.14 4.85
N ILE A 220 -14.93 8.57 6.10
CA ILE A 220 -14.05 7.87 7.03
C ILE A 220 -14.92 7.15 8.05
N ASN A 221 -15.20 5.87 7.81
CA ASN A 221 -15.96 5.04 8.74
C ASN A 221 -15.03 4.25 9.66
N THR A 222 -15.43 4.08 10.92
CA THR A 222 -14.68 3.26 11.89
C THR A 222 -14.56 1.80 11.43
N GLN A 223 -15.58 1.29 10.71
CA GLN A 223 -15.58 -0.06 10.15
C GLN A 223 -14.39 -0.28 9.20
N ASP A 224 -14.18 0.63 8.26
CA ASP A 224 -13.14 0.50 7.24
C ASP A 224 -11.74 0.58 7.86
N ILE A 225 -11.53 1.53 8.79
CA ILE A 225 -10.28 1.64 9.55
C ILE A 225 -10.02 0.36 10.35
N SER A 226 -11.04 -0.14 11.05
CA SER A 226 -10.91 -1.35 11.87
C SER A 226 -10.58 -2.58 11.02
N TYR A 227 -11.14 -2.67 9.81
CA TYR A 227 -10.85 -3.74 8.86
C TYR A 227 -9.39 -3.74 8.43
N PHE A 228 -8.85 -2.60 7.98
CA PHE A 228 -7.44 -2.49 7.62
C PHE A 228 -6.52 -2.78 8.81
N ALA A 229 -6.85 -2.26 10.00
CA ALA A 229 -6.10 -2.55 11.21
C ALA A 229 -6.06 -4.07 11.51
N LEU A 230 -7.21 -4.76 11.40
CA LEU A 230 -7.29 -6.21 11.60
C LEU A 230 -6.42 -6.97 10.60
N ILE A 231 -6.44 -6.61 9.31
CA ILE A 231 -5.58 -7.24 8.29
C ILE A 231 -4.10 -7.02 8.63
N ILE A 232 -3.70 -5.78 8.93
CA ILE A 232 -2.32 -5.44 9.29
C ILE A 232 -1.87 -6.26 10.52
N PHE A 233 -2.64 -6.23 11.60
CA PHE A 233 -2.31 -6.96 12.83
C PHE A 233 -2.28 -8.48 12.62
N ALA A 234 -3.24 -9.04 11.87
CA ALA A 234 -3.32 -10.46 11.61
C ALA A 234 -2.06 -10.96 10.88
N PHE A 235 -1.67 -10.33 9.77
CA PHE A 235 -0.51 -10.76 8.99
C PHE A 235 0.82 -10.51 9.72
N LEU A 236 0.96 -9.40 10.45
CA LEU A 236 2.17 -9.16 11.26
C LEU A 236 2.29 -10.18 12.40
N LEU A 237 1.20 -10.48 13.11
CA LEU A 237 1.19 -11.46 14.19
C LEU A 237 1.47 -12.89 13.68
N LEU A 238 0.93 -13.25 12.51
CA LEU A 238 1.25 -14.51 11.84
C LEU A 238 2.74 -14.59 11.49
N THR A 239 3.34 -13.48 11.04
CA THR A 239 4.78 -13.41 10.75
C THR A 239 5.61 -13.61 12.01
N VAL A 240 5.28 -12.93 13.12
CA VAL A 240 5.97 -13.09 14.41
C VAL A 240 5.88 -14.54 14.88
N ARG A 241 4.67 -15.13 14.90
CA ARG A 241 4.48 -16.53 15.31
C ARG A 241 5.22 -17.52 14.42
N ARG A 242 5.33 -17.25 13.12
CA ARG A 242 6.09 -18.09 12.18
C ARG A 242 7.57 -18.09 12.54
N LEU A 243 8.15 -16.92 12.80
CA LEU A 243 9.57 -16.76 13.14
C LEU A 243 9.88 -17.29 14.54
N ASP A 244 9.01 -17.08 15.52
CA ASP A 244 9.18 -17.63 16.88
C ASP A 244 9.23 -19.16 16.88
N ARG A 245 8.36 -19.82 16.10
CA ARG A 245 8.38 -21.28 15.97
C ARG A 245 9.70 -21.79 15.37
N GLU A 246 10.18 -21.14 14.32
CA GLU A 246 11.45 -21.54 13.69
C GLU A 246 12.66 -21.34 14.61
N ARG A 247 12.59 -20.37 15.54
CA ARG A 247 13.63 -20.20 16.58
C ARG A 247 13.63 -21.31 17.62
N LEU A 248 12.46 -21.86 17.95
CA LEU A 248 12.33 -22.95 18.93
C LEU A 248 12.76 -24.31 18.36
N ASP A 249 12.68 -24.48 17.05
CA ASP A 249 13.05 -25.70 16.34
C ASP A 249 14.57 -25.80 16.05
N GLN A 250 15.35 -24.75 16.33
CA GLN A 250 16.82 -24.65 16.17
C GLN A 250 17.55 -24.92 17.48
#